data_AF-A0A832H5E4-F1
#
_entry.id   AF-A0A832H5E4-F1
#
_cell.length_a   1.000
_cell.length_b   1.000
_cell.length_c   1.000
_cell.angle_alpha   90.00
_cell.angle_beta   90.00
_cell.angle_gamma   90.00
#
_symmetry.space_group_name_H-M   'P 1'
#
loop_
_entity.id
_entity.type
_entity.pdbx_description
1 polymer ?
#
loop_
_entity_poly.entity_id
_entity_poly.type
_entity_poly.pdbx_seq_one_letter_code
_entity_poly.pdbx_strand_id
1 'polypeptide(L)'
;MFSSYPEKCFLKRINTRMVLSFTALVFLFAIFFGMGLLCRFFGKKLADVESRLKMSVQQNEEISRQVQKLIEVYAELKGRPVEVVRREIIKEGVSTNDLLVEAVSRIAPAVVSVVVSKDVPQFEITYVNPFGDDPFFKDFDIRIPQYRRKGTTEQKVGAGTGFIISNQGYIVTNRHLVDDLSARYTVLLSSGLQKEAQVLYRDNEIDIAVLKVEGSGYPTVVLGDSDKLKLGQSVFAIGNALGEYNNSVSVGVISGLNRNLEAFGVAGSEKLRNVIQTDAAINPGNSGGPLANLNGEVVGVNVAYNRNAENIGFSIPINAIKAIIAPYLK
;
A
#
# COMPACT_ATOMS: atom_id res chain seq x y z
N MET A 1 -33.76 99.51 53.24
CA MET A 1 -35.15 99.01 53.16
C MET A 1 -35.11 97.57 52.65
N PHE A 2 -35.67 96.63 53.43
CA PHE A 2 -36.26 95.32 53.09
C PHE A 2 -35.66 94.38 52.02
N SER A 3 -35.26 93.16 52.43
CA SER A 3 -35.89 91.84 52.07
C SER A 3 -35.29 91.22 50.78
N SER A 4 -35.01 89.92 50.57
CA SER A 4 -35.39 88.61 51.14
C SER A 4 -34.46 87.49 50.59
N TYR A 5 -34.41 86.35 51.30
CA TYR A 5 -33.81 85.00 51.06
C TYR A 5 -34.21 84.29 49.71
N PRO A 6 -33.85 83.00 49.42
CA PRO A 6 -32.53 82.43 49.01
C PRO A 6 -32.67 81.41 47.81
N GLU A 7 -31.60 80.82 47.25
CA GLU A 7 -31.66 79.44 46.69
C GLU A 7 -30.29 78.79 46.41
N LYS A 8 -30.32 77.46 46.28
CA LYS A 8 -29.29 76.45 46.61
C LYS A 8 -28.31 76.12 45.47
N CYS A 9 -27.10 75.64 45.81
CA CYS A 9 -26.39 74.57 45.06
C CYS A 9 -25.30 73.92 45.93
N PHE A 10 -25.61 72.83 46.64
CA PHE A 10 -25.34 71.43 46.27
C PHE A 10 -23.85 71.01 46.16
N LEU A 11 -23.07 71.23 47.23
CA LEU A 11 -21.81 70.52 47.45
C LEU A 11 -22.07 69.16 48.10
N LYS A 12 -22.13 68.12 47.27
CA LYS A 12 -22.20 66.70 47.69
C LYS A 12 -20.85 66.29 48.29
N ARG A 13 -20.70 66.45 49.62
CA ARG A 13 -19.58 65.87 50.40
C ARG A 13 -19.57 64.35 50.22
N ILE A 14 -18.71 63.84 49.33
CA ILE A 14 -18.31 62.43 49.37
C ILE A 14 -17.45 62.29 50.63
N ASN A 15 -17.96 61.51 51.59
CA ASN A 15 -17.31 61.27 52.86
C ASN A 15 -15.98 60.53 52.61
N THR A 16 -14.84 61.22 52.73
CA THR A 16 -13.50 60.70 52.41
C THR A 16 -13.17 59.44 53.24
N ARG A 17 -13.72 59.32 54.45
CA ARG A 17 -13.62 58.10 55.28
C ARG A 17 -14.31 56.88 54.66
N MET A 18 -15.42 57.09 53.94
CA MET A 18 -16.15 56.02 53.25
C MET A 18 -15.38 55.51 52.04
N VAL A 19 -14.74 56.42 51.28
CA VAL A 19 -13.91 56.06 50.11
C VAL A 19 -12.66 55.31 50.54
N LEU A 20 -11.95 55.78 51.58
CA LEU A 20 -10.77 55.10 52.14
C LEU A 20 -11.09 53.69 52.67
N SER A 21 -12.22 53.53 53.36
CA SER A 21 -12.68 52.23 53.85
C SER A 21 -13.04 51.28 52.71
N PHE A 22 -13.69 51.78 51.66
CA PHE A 22 -14.05 50.97 50.49
C PHE A 22 -12.81 50.56 49.69
N THR A 23 -11.82 51.45 49.50
CA THR A 23 -10.56 51.11 48.83
C THR A 23 -9.74 50.09 49.63
N ALA A 24 -9.72 50.20 50.97
CA ALA A 24 -9.05 49.21 51.82
C ALA A 24 -9.74 47.84 51.76
N LEU A 25 -11.08 47.81 51.72
CA LEU A 25 -11.85 46.59 51.57
C LEU A 25 -11.61 45.91 50.22
N VAL A 26 -11.59 46.69 49.13
CA VAL A 26 -11.28 46.19 47.78
C VAL A 26 -9.85 45.65 47.69
N PHE A 27 -8.88 46.31 48.34
CA PHE A 27 -7.49 45.86 48.37
C PHE A 27 -7.34 44.56 49.18
N LEU A 28 -8.01 44.44 50.33
CA LEU A 28 -8.08 43.19 51.08
C LEU A 28 -8.70 42.07 50.25
N PHE A 29 -9.82 42.35 49.58
CA PHE A 29 -10.51 41.37 48.74
C PHE A 29 -9.62 40.91 47.57
N ALA A 30 -8.86 41.82 46.96
CA ALA A 30 -7.91 41.49 45.90
C ALA A 30 -6.76 40.60 46.41
N ILE A 31 -6.25 40.85 47.63
CA ILE A 31 -5.23 40.00 48.26
C ILE A 31 -5.79 38.59 48.55
N PHE A 32 -6.99 38.50 49.15
CA PHE A 32 -7.62 37.22 49.46
C PHE A 32 -7.97 36.42 48.19
N PHE A 33 -8.49 37.10 47.17
CA PHE A 33 -8.79 36.49 45.87
C PHE A 33 -7.52 36.05 45.15
N GLY A 34 -6.47 36.89 45.16
CA GLY A 34 -5.15 36.57 44.60
C GLY A 34 -4.48 35.39 45.30
N MET A 35 -4.53 35.33 46.64
CA MET A 35 -4.07 34.17 47.42
C MET A 35 -4.88 32.91 47.10
N GLY A 36 -6.20 33.02 46.92
CA GLY A 36 -7.06 31.90 46.51
C GLY A 36 -6.69 31.36 45.13
N LEU A 37 -6.38 32.23 44.17
CA LEU A 37 -5.89 31.85 42.84
C LEU A 37 -4.51 31.20 42.90
N LEU A 38 -3.58 31.75 43.69
CA LEU A 38 -2.25 31.18 43.89
C LEU A 38 -2.36 29.77 44.50
N CYS A 39 -3.13 29.60 45.58
CA CYS A 39 -3.35 28.29 46.20
C CYS A 39 -3.95 27.27 45.22
N ARG A 40 -4.92 27.67 44.39
CA ARG A 40 -5.49 26.79 43.36
C ARG A 40 -4.46 26.44 42.27
N PHE A 41 -3.62 27.39 41.86
CA PHE A 41 -2.59 27.16 40.86
C PHE A 41 -1.50 26.22 41.35
N PHE A 42 -0.97 26.46 42.55
CA PHE A 42 0.03 25.58 43.18
C PHE A 42 -0.55 24.22 43.55
N GLY A 43 -1.80 24.16 44.03
CA GLY A 43 -2.50 22.90 44.29
C GLY A 43 -2.65 22.03 43.04
N LYS A 44 -2.99 22.64 41.89
CA LYS A 44 -3.05 21.92 40.61
C LYS A 44 -1.68 21.42 40.14
N LYS A 45 -0.63 22.24 40.26
CA LYS A 45 0.75 21.82 39.94
C LYS A 45 1.22 20.68 40.82
N LEU A 46 0.92 20.74 42.13
CA LEU A 46 1.30 19.70 43.07
C LEU A 46 0.59 18.37 42.76
N ALA A 47 -0.71 18.43 42.42
CA ALA A 47 -1.47 17.25 41.99
C ALA A 47 -0.95 16.64 40.67
N ASP A 48 -0.52 17.47 39.70
CA ASP A 48 0.09 16.99 38.45
C ASP A 48 1.43 16.29 38.71
N VAL A 49 2.27 16.86 39.58
CA VAL A 49 3.54 16.25 39.99
C VAL A 49 3.31 14.92 40.72
N GLU A 50 2.34 14.86 41.63
CA GLU A 50 2.00 13.63 42.36
C GLU A 50 1.49 12.54 41.40
N SER A 51 0.69 12.91 40.40
CA SER A 51 0.21 11.99 39.36
C SER A 51 1.36 11.42 38.53
N ARG A 52 2.27 12.27 38.05
CA ARG A 52 3.47 11.85 37.29
C ARG A 52 4.37 10.95 38.11
N LEU A 53 4.54 11.24 39.40
CA LEU A 53 5.32 10.42 40.31
C LEU A 53 4.69 9.02 40.48
N LYS A 54 3.36 8.94 40.67
CA LYS A 54 2.63 7.66 40.75
C LYS A 54 2.78 6.83 39.47
N MET A 55 2.66 7.46 38.29
CA MET A 55 2.87 6.76 37.02
C MET A 55 4.31 6.24 36.89
N SER A 56 5.31 7.03 37.27
CA SER A 56 6.71 6.61 37.21
C SER A 56 7.02 5.47 38.18
N VAL A 57 6.44 5.48 39.38
CA VAL A 57 6.57 4.37 40.35
C VAL A 57 5.94 3.11 39.80
N GLN A 58 4.73 3.19 39.24
CA GLN A 58 4.04 2.06 38.63
C GLN A 58 4.82 1.47 37.44
N GLN A 59 5.45 2.33 36.63
CA GLN A 59 6.32 1.90 35.54
C GLN A 59 7.58 1.19 36.06
N ASN A 60 8.18 1.68 37.15
CA ASN A 60 9.35 1.04 37.77
C ASN A 60 9.00 -0.31 38.44
N GLU A 61 7.81 -0.44 39.01
CA GLU A 61 7.32 -1.73 39.52
C GLU A 61 7.11 -2.75 38.39
N GLU A 62 6.59 -2.32 37.24
CA GLU A 62 6.43 -3.18 36.07
C GLU A 62 7.78 -3.62 35.49
N ILE A 63 8.73 -2.68 35.37
CA ILE A 63 10.11 -3.01 34.98
C ILE A 63 10.72 -4.02 35.95
N SER A 64 10.52 -3.82 37.26
CA SER A 64 11.04 -4.74 38.28
C SER A 64 10.44 -6.14 38.14
N ARG A 65 9.14 -6.26 37.83
CA ARG A 65 8.52 -7.56 37.52
C ARG A 65 9.10 -8.22 36.28
N GLN A 66 9.34 -7.47 35.22
CA GLN A 66 9.95 -7.99 34.00
C GLN A 66 11.37 -8.48 34.23
N VAL A 67 12.17 -7.73 35.00
CA VAL A 67 13.52 -8.13 35.40
C VAL A 67 13.49 -9.41 36.25
N GLN A 68 12.55 -9.52 37.19
CA GLN A 68 12.40 -10.73 38.00
C GLN A 68 12.06 -11.96 37.15
N LYS A 69 11.17 -11.80 36.17
CA LYS A 69 10.82 -12.86 35.21
C LYS A 69 12.01 -13.28 34.35
N LEU A 70 12.85 -12.33 33.93
CA LEU A 70 14.10 -12.59 33.22
C LEU A 70 15.11 -13.37 34.08
N ILE A 71 15.21 -13.05 35.37
CA ILE A 71 16.08 -13.77 36.31
C ILE A 71 15.60 -15.21 36.50
N GLU A 72 14.30 -15.44 36.62
CA GLU A 72 13.70 -16.78 36.70
C GLU A 72 13.98 -17.61 35.44
N VAL A 73 13.76 -17.04 34.26
CA VAL A 73 14.08 -17.68 32.97
C VAL A 73 15.57 -18.00 32.88
N TYR A 74 16.44 -17.07 33.29
CA TYR A 74 17.89 -17.31 33.28
C TYR A 74 18.31 -18.42 34.25
N ALA A 75 17.70 -18.48 35.44
CA ALA A 75 17.94 -19.54 36.41
C ALA A 75 17.48 -20.91 35.89
N GLU A 76 16.35 -20.96 35.19
CA GLU A 76 15.83 -22.18 34.55
C GLU A 76 16.76 -22.67 33.42
N LEU A 77 17.30 -21.75 32.61
CA LEU A 77 18.18 -22.08 31.50
C LEU A 77 19.56 -22.56 31.94
N LYS A 78 20.09 -22.05 33.05
CA LYS A 78 21.44 -22.38 33.56
C LYS A 78 21.59 -23.84 33.99
N GLY A 79 20.49 -24.54 34.28
CA GLY A 79 20.48 -25.94 34.76
C GLY A 79 20.14 -26.99 33.70
N ARG A 80 19.79 -26.60 32.47
CA ARG A 80 19.33 -27.54 31.43
C ARG A 80 20.49 -27.99 30.53
N PRO A 81 20.58 -29.27 30.16
CA PRO A 81 21.55 -29.73 29.17
C PRO A 81 21.31 -28.99 27.85
N VAL A 82 22.38 -28.47 27.25
CA VAL A 82 22.39 -27.60 26.04
C VAL A 82 21.55 -28.18 24.88
N GLU A 83 21.41 -29.50 24.83
CA GLU A 83 20.63 -30.21 23.81
C GLU A 83 19.11 -30.07 23.97
N VAL A 84 18.60 -29.91 25.19
CA VAL A 84 17.16 -29.71 25.49
C VAL A 84 16.75 -28.27 25.19
N VAL A 85 17.59 -27.30 25.56
CA VAL A 85 17.41 -25.88 25.21
C VAL A 85 17.45 -25.69 23.68
N ARG A 86 18.34 -26.40 22.98
CA ARG A 86 18.38 -26.40 21.51
C ARG A 86 17.08 -26.94 20.88
N ARG A 87 16.46 -27.97 21.46
CA ARG A 87 15.19 -28.54 20.96
C ARG A 87 13.98 -27.64 21.27
N GLU A 88 13.99 -26.89 22.36
CA GLU A 88 12.94 -25.90 22.69
C GLU A 88 13.08 -24.62 21.86
N ILE A 89 14.30 -24.14 21.59
CA ILE A 89 14.54 -23.03 20.63
C ILE A 89 14.09 -23.42 19.21
N ILE A 90 14.14 -24.70 18.84
CA ILE A 90 13.58 -25.19 17.56
C ILE A 90 12.04 -25.26 17.62
N LYS A 91 11.43 -25.36 18.81
CA LYS A 91 9.98 -25.25 19.01
C LYS A 91 9.47 -23.80 19.07
N GLU A 92 10.30 -22.85 19.50
CA GLU A 92 9.99 -21.40 19.49
C GLU A 92 10.59 -20.66 18.28
N GLY A 93 11.35 -21.35 17.43
CA GLY A 93 11.87 -20.80 16.18
C GLY A 93 10.71 -20.58 15.22
N VAL A 94 10.43 -19.32 14.88
CA VAL A 94 9.43 -18.95 13.86
C VAL A 94 9.64 -19.85 12.66
N SER A 95 8.65 -20.70 12.36
CA SER A 95 8.82 -21.66 11.27
C SER A 95 8.93 -20.89 9.96
N THR A 96 9.62 -21.47 8.96
CA THR A 96 9.67 -20.89 7.61
C THR A 96 8.27 -20.63 7.06
N ASN A 97 7.31 -21.46 7.43
CA ASN A 97 5.91 -21.29 7.09
C ASN A 97 5.30 -20.05 7.76
N ASP A 98 5.58 -19.81 9.04
CA ASP A 98 5.08 -18.61 9.74
C ASP A 98 5.69 -17.33 9.15
N LEU A 99 7.00 -17.35 8.83
CA LEU A 99 7.65 -16.24 8.12
C LEU A 99 7.01 -15.97 6.76
N LEU A 100 6.72 -17.04 6.00
CA LEU A 100 6.05 -16.94 4.71
C LEU A 100 4.65 -16.34 4.85
N VAL A 101 3.83 -16.87 5.76
CA VAL A 101 2.46 -16.39 6.00
C VAL A 101 2.47 -14.91 6.39
N GLU A 102 3.40 -14.50 7.25
CA GLU A 102 3.54 -13.10 7.67
C GLU A 102 4.13 -12.19 6.57
N ALA A 103 4.99 -12.71 5.71
CA ALA A 103 5.47 -11.96 4.55
C ALA A 103 4.35 -11.75 3.51
N VAL A 104 3.55 -12.78 3.25
CA VAL A 104 2.40 -12.73 2.35
C VAL A 104 1.34 -11.77 2.89
N SER A 105 1.02 -11.81 4.18
CA SER A 105 0.02 -10.94 4.80
C SER A 105 0.35 -9.44 4.65
N ARG A 106 1.65 -9.10 4.68
CA ARG A 106 2.15 -7.73 4.50
C ARG A 106 2.12 -7.27 3.04
N ILE A 107 2.40 -8.15 2.08
CA ILE A 107 2.51 -7.79 0.66
C ILE A 107 1.17 -7.86 -0.07
N ALA A 108 0.38 -8.91 0.17
CA ALA A 108 -0.82 -9.20 -0.61
C ALA A 108 -1.83 -8.04 -0.72
N PRO A 109 -2.05 -7.20 0.32
CA PRO A 109 -2.94 -6.04 0.20
C PRO A 109 -2.49 -5.02 -0.86
N ALA A 110 -1.18 -4.91 -1.11
CA ALA A 110 -0.60 -3.98 -2.09
C ALA A 110 -0.51 -4.58 -3.51
N VAL A 111 -0.81 -5.87 -3.69
CA VAL A 111 -0.83 -6.53 -5.00
C VAL A 111 -2.18 -6.28 -5.66
N VAL A 112 -2.15 -5.92 -6.94
CA VAL A 112 -3.33 -5.50 -7.69
C VAL A 112 -3.38 -6.21 -9.03
N SER A 113 -4.57 -6.21 -9.62
CA SER A 113 -4.80 -6.81 -10.94
C SER A 113 -4.98 -5.69 -11.95
N VAL A 114 -4.30 -5.77 -13.09
CA VAL A 114 -4.43 -4.79 -14.16
C VAL A 114 -5.19 -5.45 -15.29
N VAL A 115 -6.39 -4.95 -15.56
CA VAL A 115 -7.30 -5.44 -16.61
C VAL A 115 -7.19 -4.50 -17.81
N VAL A 116 -7.06 -5.10 -19.00
CA VAL A 116 -6.96 -4.40 -20.28
C VAL A 116 -8.27 -4.56 -21.03
N SER A 117 -8.94 -3.44 -21.34
CA SER A 117 -10.21 -3.42 -22.06
C SER A 117 -10.09 -2.66 -23.38
N LYS A 118 -10.78 -3.13 -24.42
CA LYS A 118 -10.84 -2.48 -25.73
C LYS A 118 -12.25 -2.49 -26.31
N ASP A 119 -12.53 -1.50 -27.15
CA ASP A 119 -13.75 -1.43 -27.93
C ASP A 119 -13.62 -2.32 -29.18
N VAL A 120 -14.17 -3.53 -29.11
CA VAL A 120 -14.11 -4.53 -30.18
C VAL A 120 -15.28 -4.31 -31.15
N PRO A 121 -15.04 -4.24 -32.49
CA PRO A 121 -16.11 -4.10 -33.47
C PRO A 121 -17.09 -5.27 -33.41
N GLN A 122 -18.38 -4.97 -33.33
CA GLN A 122 -19.43 -5.96 -33.52
C GLN A 122 -19.84 -5.99 -34.99
N PHE A 123 -19.82 -7.18 -35.59
CA PHE A 123 -20.29 -7.41 -36.95
C PHE A 123 -21.61 -8.16 -36.90
N GLU A 124 -22.58 -7.67 -37.67
CA GLU A 124 -23.83 -8.35 -37.94
C GLU A 124 -23.75 -8.97 -39.33
N ILE A 125 -24.17 -10.24 -39.44
CA ILE A 125 -24.24 -10.92 -40.73
C ILE A 125 -25.62 -10.61 -41.30
N THR A 126 -25.67 -9.80 -42.33
CA THR A 126 -26.87 -9.59 -43.15
C THR A 126 -26.73 -10.37 -44.44
N TYR A 127 -27.77 -11.10 -44.82
CA TYR A 127 -27.80 -11.80 -46.09
C TYR A 127 -28.40 -10.89 -47.15
N VAL A 128 -27.63 -10.63 -48.22
CA VAL A 128 -28.07 -9.78 -49.33
C VAL A 128 -28.07 -10.59 -50.62
N ASN A 129 -29.01 -10.28 -51.51
CA ASN A 129 -28.99 -10.80 -52.87
C ASN A 129 -27.90 -10.04 -53.66
N PRO A 130 -26.85 -10.70 -54.18
CA PRO A 130 -25.79 -10.03 -54.92
C PRO A 130 -26.28 -9.42 -56.25
N PHE A 131 -27.47 -9.79 -56.71
CA PHE A 131 -28.08 -9.33 -57.95
C PHE A 131 -29.07 -8.17 -57.74
N GLY A 132 -29.30 -7.72 -56.50
CA GLY A 132 -30.21 -6.60 -56.21
C GLY A 132 -31.61 -6.81 -56.80
N ASP A 133 -32.15 -5.77 -57.46
CA ASP A 133 -33.47 -5.79 -58.11
C ASP A 133 -33.41 -6.24 -59.59
N ASP A 134 -32.37 -6.97 -59.99
CA ASP A 134 -32.19 -7.40 -61.38
C ASP A 134 -33.40 -8.20 -61.90
N PRO A 135 -34.03 -7.79 -63.02
CA PRO A 135 -35.25 -8.43 -63.52
C PRO A 135 -35.12 -9.91 -63.89
N PHE A 136 -33.91 -10.39 -64.15
CA PHE A 136 -33.61 -11.77 -64.53
C PHE A 136 -33.16 -12.61 -63.34
N PHE A 137 -32.41 -12.03 -62.39
CA PHE A 137 -31.75 -12.77 -61.31
C PHE A 137 -32.31 -12.54 -59.90
N LYS A 138 -33.26 -11.62 -59.70
CA LYS A 138 -33.84 -11.31 -58.37
C LYS A 138 -34.55 -12.49 -57.69
N ASP A 139 -35.14 -13.39 -58.48
CA ASP A 139 -35.95 -14.52 -57.98
C ASP A 139 -35.09 -15.76 -57.68
N PHE A 140 -33.78 -15.71 -57.96
CA PHE A 140 -32.85 -16.74 -57.50
C PHE A 140 -32.61 -16.53 -56.00
N ASP A 141 -32.87 -17.55 -55.18
CA ASP A 141 -32.63 -17.52 -53.71
C ASP A 141 -31.13 -17.67 -53.37
N ILE A 142 -30.29 -16.90 -54.05
CA ILE A 142 -28.86 -16.80 -53.80
C ILE A 142 -28.66 -15.67 -52.79
N ARG A 143 -28.27 -16.05 -51.57
CA ARG A 143 -27.99 -15.12 -50.49
C ARG A 143 -26.54 -15.23 -50.07
N ILE A 144 -25.81 -14.13 -50.17
CA ILE A 144 -24.42 -14.08 -49.69
C ILE A 144 -24.35 -13.37 -48.35
N PRO A 145 -23.53 -13.87 -47.41
CA PRO A 145 -23.32 -13.19 -46.13
C PRO A 145 -22.53 -11.90 -46.37
N GLN A 146 -23.08 -10.77 -45.92
CA GLN A 146 -22.41 -9.48 -45.85
C GLN A 146 -22.21 -9.11 -44.38
N TYR A 147 -20.95 -8.88 -43.98
CA TYR A 147 -20.61 -8.46 -42.63
C TYR A 147 -20.72 -6.94 -42.51
N ARG A 148 -21.69 -6.46 -41.74
CA ARG A 148 -21.87 -5.02 -41.48
C ARG A 148 -21.43 -4.70 -40.05
N ARG A 149 -20.56 -3.70 -39.89
CA ARG A 149 -20.16 -3.21 -38.55
C ARG A 149 -21.36 -2.48 -37.91
N LYS A 150 -21.86 -3.02 -36.80
CA LYS A 150 -23.04 -2.51 -36.06
C LYS A 150 -22.67 -1.54 -34.94
N GLY A 151 -21.41 -1.59 -34.48
CA GLY A 151 -20.89 -0.74 -33.40
C GLY A 151 -19.60 -1.30 -32.82
N THR A 152 -19.29 -0.93 -31.59
CA THR A 152 -18.22 -1.51 -30.77
C THR A 152 -18.78 -1.88 -29.40
N THR A 153 -18.27 -2.96 -28.80
CA THR A 153 -18.54 -3.30 -27.40
C THR A 153 -17.24 -3.37 -26.64
N GLU A 154 -17.23 -2.92 -25.40
CA GLU A 154 -16.05 -3.07 -24.55
C GLU A 154 -15.88 -4.56 -24.21
N GLN A 155 -14.69 -5.09 -24.46
CA GLN A 155 -14.30 -6.44 -24.05
C GLN A 155 -12.99 -6.40 -23.29
N LYS A 156 -12.89 -7.25 -22.27
CA LYS A 156 -11.62 -7.56 -21.61
C LYS A 156 -10.77 -8.38 -22.58
N VAL A 157 -9.62 -7.85 -22.94
CA VAL A 157 -8.70 -8.45 -23.92
C VAL A 157 -7.41 -8.95 -23.28
N GLY A 158 -7.16 -8.61 -22.01
CA GLY A 158 -5.98 -9.07 -21.28
C GLY A 158 -6.07 -8.76 -19.79
N ALA A 159 -5.23 -9.43 -19.01
CA ALA A 159 -5.07 -9.18 -17.58
C ALA A 159 -3.66 -9.56 -17.12
N GLY A 160 -3.18 -8.90 -16.07
CA GLY A 160 -1.93 -9.22 -15.39
C GLY A 160 -1.92 -8.66 -13.98
N THR A 161 -0.74 -8.64 -13.36
CA THR A 161 -0.56 -8.18 -11.98
C THR A 161 0.28 -6.91 -11.93
N GLY A 162 0.05 -6.07 -10.93
CA GLY A 162 0.99 -5.05 -10.50
C GLY A 162 1.07 -4.99 -8.98
N PHE A 163 1.91 -4.11 -8.45
CA PHE A 163 1.95 -3.84 -7.01
C PHE A 163 2.17 -2.36 -6.71
N ILE A 164 1.55 -1.89 -5.63
CA ILE A 164 1.54 -0.49 -5.22
C ILE A 164 2.85 -0.16 -4.48
N ILE A 165 3.56 0.86 -4.95
CA ILE A 165 4.86 1.30 -4.42
C ILE A 165 4.80 2.61 -3.62
N SER A 166 3.67 3.33 -3.67
CA SER A 166 3.44 4.55 -2.87
C SER A 166 1.99 4.63 -2.43
N ASN A 167 1.77 5.21 -1.25
CA ASN A 167 0.43 5.35 -0.66
C ASN A 167 -0.48 6.26 -1.49
N GLN A 168 0.06 6.98 -2.48
CA GLN A 168 -0.66 7.79 -3.46
C GLN A 168 -1.15 6.97 -4.67
N GLY A 169 -0.92 5.65 -4.72
CA GLY A 169 -1.47 4.78 -5.75
C GLY A 169 -0.62 4.68 -7.01
N TYR A 170 0.71 4.84 -6.88
CA TYR A 170 1.65 4.48 -7.93
C TYR A 170 1.88 2.97 -7.93
N ILE A 171 1.79 2.35 -9.11
CA ILE A 171 1.82 0.90 -9.29
C ILE A 171 2.92 0.55 -10.29
N VAL A 172 3.70 -0.49 -10.00
CA VAL A 172 4.65 -1.09 -10.93
C VAL A 172 4.01 -2.33 -11.55
N THR A 173 4.22 -2.52 -12.85
CA THR A 173 3.84 -3.73 -13.60
C THR A 173 4.79 -3.89 -14.81
N ASN A 174 4.55 -4.89 -15.68
CA ASN A 174 5.29 -5.01 -16.93
C ASN A 174 4.81 -4.04 -18.00
N ARG A 175 5.71 -3.62 -18.89
CA ARG A 175 5.38 -2.76 -20.02
C ARG A 175 4.49 -3.47 -21.03
N HIS A 176 4.77 -4.73 -21.36
CA HIS A 176 4.00 -5.49 -22.35
C HIS A 176 2.52 -5.64 -21.97
N LEU A 177 2.19 -5.56 -20.68
CA LEU A 177 0.80 -5.57 -20.21
C LEU A 177 0.05 -4.30 -20.60
N VAL A 178 0.77 -3.19 -20.74
CA VAL A 178 0.22 -1.84 -20.97
C VAL A 178 0.71 -1.22 -22.28
N ASP A 179 1.06 -2.06 -23.26
CA ASP A 179 1.66 -1.65 -24.53
C ASP A 179 0.68 -0.90 -25.45
N ASP A 180 -0.59 -1.25 -25.39
CA ASP A 180 -1.61 -0.67 -26.25
C ASP A 180 -2.10 0.70 -25.78
N LEU A 181 -1.67 1.76 -26.48
CA LEU A 181 -2.03 3.15 -26.16
C LEU A 181 -3.52 3.47 -26.35
N SER A 182 -4.27 2.65 -27.09
CA SER A 182 -5.71 2.81 -27.32
C SER A 182 -6.58 2.02 -26.35
N ALA A 183 -5.99 1.16 -25.53
CA ALA A 183 -6.71 0.38 -24.54
C ALA A 183 -7.01 1.20 -23.28
N ARG A 184 -8.09 0.81 -22.59
CA ARG A 184 -8.41 1.27 -21.24
C ARG A 184 -7.81 0.32 -20.22
N TYR A 185 -7.23 0.87 -19.17
CA TYR A 185 -6.60 0.11 -18.09
C TYR A 185 -7.35 0.30 -16.78
N THR A 186 -7.80 -0.80 -16.20
CA THR A 186 -8.52 -0.81 -14.92
C THR A 186 -7.74 -1.63 -13.91
N VAL A 187 -7.45 -1.02 -12.77
CA VAL A 187 -6.84 -1.68 -11.62
C VAL A 187 -7.93 -2.20 -10.69
N LEU A 188 -7.91 -3.50 -10.42
CA LEU A 188 -8.69 -4.14 -9.36
C LEU A 188 -7.80 -4.27 -8.12
N LEU A 189 -8.15 -3.54 -7.07
CA LEU A 189 -7.48 -3.57 -5.77
C LEU A 189 -7.83 -4.84 -4.99
N SER A 190 -6.97 -5.21 -4.05
CA SER A 190 -7.20 -6.33 -3.12
C SER A 190 -8.50 -6.22 -2.31
N SER A 191 -9.01 -5.00 -2.11
CA SER A 191 -10.30 -4.71 -1.48
C SER A 191 -11.51 -5.03 -2.37
N GLY A 192 -11.29 -5.38 -3.64
CA GLY A 192 -12.34 -5.55 -4.66
C GLY A 192 -12.74 -4.24 -5.36
N LEU A 193 -12.22 -3.09 -4.94
CA LEU A 193 -12.49 -1.81 -5.58
C LEU A 193 -11.79 -1.71 -6.95
N GLN A 194 -12.52 -1.26 -7.96
CA GLN A 194 -11.99 -0.98 -9.30
C GLN A 194 -11.66 0.50 -9.46
N LYS A 195 -10.53 0.78 -10.10
CA LYS A 195 -10.04 2.14 -10.38
C LYS A 195 -9.50 2.21 -11.80
N GLU A 196 -9.86 3.26 -12.52
CA GLU A 196 -9.19 3.56 -13.78
C GLU A 196 -7.72 3.93 -13.50
N ALA A 197 -6.83 3.45 -14.37
CA ALA A 197 -5.39 3.64 -14.24
C ALA A 197 -4.83 4.41 -15.43
N GLN A 198 -4.02 5.43 -15.12
CA GLN A 198 -3.25 6.16 -16.11
C GLN A 198 -1.86 5.54 -16.24
N VAL A 199 -1.39 5.32 -17.46
CA VAL A 199 -0.03 4.85 -17.71
C VAL A 199 0.92 6.06 -17.74
N LEU A 200 1.80 6.17 -16.75
CA LEU A 200 2.72 7.30 -16.59
C LEU A 200 4.07 7.05 -17.25
N TYR A 201 4.53 5.81 -17.29
CA TYR A 201 5.84 5.44 -17.82
C TYR A 201 5.83 4.04 -18.42
N ARG A 202 6.66 3.83 -19.45
CA ARG A 202 6.88 2.57 -20.16
C ARG A 202 8.36 2.48 -20.53
N ASP A 203 9.01 1.41 -20.11
CA ASP A 203 10.41 1.11 -20.39
C ASP A 203 10.54 -0.01 -21.41
N ASN A 204 11.01 0.32 -22.61
CA ASN A 204 11.15 -0.64 -23.71
C ASN A 204 12.37 -1.56 -23.54
N GLU A 205 13.31 -1.26 -22.65
CA GLU A 205 14.53 -2.05 -22.49
C GLU A 205 14.37 -3.18 -21.47
N ILE A 206 13.68 -2.90 -20.36
CA ILE A 206 13.57 -3.85 -19.24
C ILE A 206 12.14 -4.28 -18.92
N ASP A 207 11.18 -3.96 -19.80
CA ASP A 207 9.77 -4.38 -19.70
C ASP A 207 9.09 -3.96 -18.39
N ILE A 208 9.22 -2.67 -18.02
CA ILE A 208 8.62 -2.07 -16.83
C ILE A 208 7.68 -0.94 -17.20
N ALA A 209 6.55 -0.85 -16.51
CA ALA A 209 5.66 0.29 -16.57
C ALA A 209 5.26 0.79 -15.19
N VAL A 210 4.95 2.09 -15.12
CA VAL A 210 4.39 2.73 -13.93
C VAL A 210 2.99 3.23 -14.24
N LEU A 211 2.04 2.81 -13.42
CA LEU A 211 0.64 3.23 -13.48
C LEU A 211 0.29 4.13 -12.29
N LYS A 212 -0.77 4.91 -12.44
CA LYS A 212 -1.35 5.71 -11.38
C LYS A 212 -2.86 5.53 -11.31
N VAL A 213 -3.37 5.30 -10.09
CA VAL A 213 -4.81 5.33 -9.78
C VAL A 213 -5.14 6.50 -8.87
N GLU A 214 -6.35 7.03 -8.94
CA GLU A 214 -6.78 8.15 -8.08
C GLU A 214 -7.16 7.71 -6.66
N GLY A 215 -6.56 8.38 -5.67
CA GLY A 215 -6.80 8.19 -4.24
C GLY A 215 -5.50 8.28 -3.44
N SER A 216 -5.60 7.98 -2.14
CA SER A 216 -4.48 7.93 -1.21
C SER A 216 -4.74 6.92 -0.08
N GLY A 217 -3.72 6.60 0.71
CA GLY A 217 -3.83 5.66 1.83
C GLY A 217 -3.82 4.19 1.38
N TYR A 218 -3.28 3.92 0.19
CA TYR A 218 -3.13 2.56 -0.30
C TYR A 218 -2.05 1.80 0.46
N PRO A 219 -2.23 0.48 0.69
CA PRO A 219 -1.15 -0.38 1.18
C PRO A 219 -0.01 -0.39 0.15
N THR A 220 1.22 -0.41 0.64
CA THR A 220 2.43 -0.36 -0.18
C THR A 220 3.35 -1.52 0.13
N VAL A 221 4.08 -1.99 -0.88
CA VAL A 221 5.17 -2.93 -0.66
C VAL A 221 6.42 -2.24 -0.10
N VAL A 222 7.26 -3.01 0.58
CA VAL A 222 8.65 -2.61 0.88
C VAL A 222 9.56 -3.15 -0.19
N LEU A 223 10.46 -2.32 -0.72
CA LEU A 223 11.45 -2.73 -1.71
C LEU A 223 12.70 -3.27 -1.03
N GLY A 224 13.07 -4.50 -1.37
CA GLY A 224 14.26 -5.16 -0.85
C GLY A 224 15.53 -4.79 -1.61
N ASP A 225 16.54 -5.66 -1.53
CA ASP A 225 17.82 -5.50 -2.19
C ASP A 225 18.16 -6.77 -2.99
N SER A 226 17.98 -6.70 -4.32
CA SER A 226 18.19 -7.85 -5.20
C SER A 226 19.66 -8.26 -5.31
N ASP A 227 20.61 -7.35 -5.04
CA ASP A 227 22.04 -7.65 -5.16
C ASP A 227 22.55 -8.51 -4.01
N LYS A 228 21.76 -8.64 -2.94
CA LYS A 228 22.03 -9.51 -1.78
C LYS A 228 21.44 -10.90 -1.91
N LEU A 229 20.72 -11.20 -3.01
CA LEU A 229 20.11 -12.51 -3.21
C LEU A 229 21.18 -13.60 -3.32
N LYS A 230 20.84 -14.78 -2.81
CA LYS A 230 21.69 -15.98 -2.88
C LYS A 230 20.92 -17.14 -3.49
N LEU A 231 21.62 -18.01 -4.21
CA LEU A 231 21.04 -19.27 -4.69
C LEU A 231 20.48 -20.07 -3.51
N GLY A 232 19.30 -20.68 -3.71
CA GLY A 232 18.58 -21.44 -2.69
C GLY A 232 17.80 -20.59 -1.68
N GLN A 233 17.90 -19.26 -1.73
CA GLN A 233 17.11 -18.38 -0.85
C GLN A 233 15.61 -18.50 -1.19
N SER A 234 14.78 -18.75 -0.17
CA SER A 234 13.33 -18.82 -0.33
C SER A 234 12.73 -17.50 -0.79
N VAL A 235 11.86 -17.60 -1.78
CA VAL A 235 11.08 -16.49 -2.34
C VAL A 235 9.67 -16.95 -2.64
N PHE A 236 8.77 -16.01 -2.81
CA PHE A 236 7.42 -16.28 -3.28
C PHE A 236 6.99 -15.23 -4.30
N ALA A 237 6.18 -15.64 -5.26
CA ALA A 237 5.51 -14.77 -6.19
C ALA A 237 4.04 -14.62 -5.79
N ILE A 238 3.52 -13.41 -5.87
CA ILE A 238 2.09 -13.13 -5.71
C ILE A 238 1.57 -12.55 -7.01
N GLY A 239 0.40 -13.02 -7.45
CA GLY A 239 -0.35 -12.32 -8.48
C GLY A 239 -1.81 -12.70 -8.54
N ASN A 240 -2.52 -12.08 -9.47
CA ASN A 240 -3.88 -12.46 -9.81
C ASN A 240 -3.87 -13.31 -11.08
N ALA A 241 -3.97 -14.63 -10.91
CA ALA A 241 -3.99 -15.55 -12.05
C ALA A 241 -5.24 -15.29 -12.91
N LEU A 242 -5.02 -14.71 -14.09
CA LEU A 242 -6.02 -14.49 -15.15
C LEU A 242 -7.20 -13.56 -14.77
N GLY A 243 -7.09 -12.80 -13.68
CA GLY A 243 -8.19 -11.97 -13.18
C GLY A 243 -9.32 -12.76 -12.50
N GLU A 244 -9.13 -14.06 -12.31
CA GLU A 244 -10.12 -15.01 -11.78
C GLU A 244 -9.78 -15.46 -10.35
N TYR A 245 -8.48 -15.60 -10.04
CA TYR A 245 -7.99 -16.03 -8.72
C TYR A 245 -7.09 -14.97 -8.08
N ASN A 246 -7.72 -14.03 -7.37
CA ASN A 246 -7.04 -12.97 -6.63
C ASN A 246 -6.01 -13.57 -5.65
N ASN A 247 -4.81 -12.98 -5.62
CA ASN A 247 -3.75 -13.26 -4.64
C ASN A 247 -3.27 -14.73 -4.63
N SER A 248 -3.11 -15.32 -5.80
CA SER A 248 -2.42 -16.61 -5.95
C SER A 248 -0.97 -16.46 -5.52
N VAL A 249 -0.54 -17.30 -4.57
CA VAL A 249 0.83 -17.33 -4.05
C VAL A 249 1.51 -18.60 -4.52
N SER A 250 2.69 -18.47 -5.12
CA SER A 250 3.59 -19.59 -5.42
C SER A 250 4.91 -19.40 -4.68
N VAL A 251 5.43 -20.47 -4.12
CA VAL A 251 6.66 -20.46 -3.30
C VAL A 251 7.74 -21.23 -4.03
N GLY A 252 8.98 -20.75 -3.93
CA GLY A 252 10.14 -21.40 -4.48
C GLY A 252 11.42 -20.84 -3.88
N VAL A 253 12.50 -20.96 -4.61
CA VAL A 253 13.83 -20.45 -4.29
C VAL A 253 14.42 -19.68 -5.45
N ILE A 254 15.49 -18.92 -5.18
CA ILE A 254 16.36 -18.39 -6.22
C ILE A 254 17.16 -19.55 -6.83
N SER A 255 16.85 -19.91 -8.07
CA SER A 255 17.49 -21.00 -8.82
C SER A 255 18.64 -20.51 -9.70
N GLY A 256 18.71 -19.20 -9.96
CA GLY A 256 19.76 -18.59 -10.77
C GLY A 256 19.74 -17.06 -10.64
N LEU A 257 20.91 -16.45 -10.85
CA LEU A 257 21.08 -15.00 -10.88
C LEU A 257 21.78 -14.60 -12.17
N ASN A 258 21.62 -13.35 -12.58
CA ASN A 258 22.29 -12.76 -13.73
C ASN A 258 22.08 -13.53 -15.05
N ARG A 259 20.84 -14.01 -15.27
CA ARG A 259 20.51 -14.71 -16.53
C ARG A 259 20.23 -13.68 -17.63
N ASN A 260 20.69 -14.00 -18.83
CA ASN A 260 20.33 -13.26 -20.04
C ASN A 260 19.48 -14.16 -20.90
N LEU A 261 18.31 -13.68 -21.32
CA LEU A 261 17.41 -14.43 -22.19
C LEU A 261 16.82 -13.53 -23.26
N GLU A 262 16.44 -14.17 -24.37
CA GLU A 262 15.58 -13.59 -25.38
C GLU A 262 14.18 -14.18 -25.15
N ALA A 263 13.30 -13.37 -24.60
CA ALA A 263 11.90 -13.73 -24.38
C ALA A 263 11.09 -13.40 -25.62
N PHE A 264 10.21 -14.31 -26.05
CA PHE A 264 9.31 -14.09 -27.17
C PHE A 264 7.89 -13.88 -26.65
N GLY A 265 7.37 -12.66 -26.83
CA GLY A 265 6.02 -12.27 -26.46
C GLY A 265 5.15 -11.92 -27.67
N VAL A 266 3.90 -11.55 -27.41
CA VAL A 266 2.94 -11.12 -28.45
C VAL A 266 3.40 -9.84 -29.15
N ALA A 267 4.18 -9.01 -28.47
CA ALA A 267 4.75 -7.75 -28.98
C ALA A 267 6.13 -7.90 -29.66
N GLY A 268 6.71 -9.10 -29.72
CA GLY A 268 8.03 -9.35 -30.32
C GLY A 268 9.03 -10.02 -29.38
N SER A 269 10.31 -9.97 -29.76
CA SER A 269 11.43 -10.48 -28.95
C SER A 269 11.96 -9.40 -27.99
N GLU A 270 12.00 -9.68 -26.70
CA GLU A 270 12.58 -8.83 -25.67
C GLU A 270 13.87 -9.46 -25.12
N LYS A 271 14.93 -8.65 -25.02
CA LYS A 271 16.21 -9.10 -24.47
C LYS A 271 16.29 -8.72 -23.01
N LEU A 272 15.88 -9.63 -22.15
CA LEU A 272 15.94 -9.45 -20.71
C LEU A 272 17.35 -9.80 -20.22
N ARG A 273 18.00 -8.83 -19.58
CA ARG A 273 19.37 -8.97 -19.07
C ARG A 273 19.38 -9.02 -17.55
N ASN A 274 20.34 -9.77 -17.01
CA ASN A 274 20.59 -9.89 -15.58
C ASN A 274 19.36 -10.29 -14.74
N VAL A 275 18.44 -11.09 -15.29
CA VAL A 275 17.24 -11.49 -14.55
C VAL A 275 17.54 -12.51 -13.46
N ILE A 276 16.66 -12.53 -12.46
CA ILE A 276 16.57 -13.56 -11.44
C ILE A 276 15.82 -14.76 -12.03
N GLN A 277 16.30 -15.97 -11.78
CA GLN A 277 15.59 -17.21 -12.06
C GLN A 277 15.07 -17.81 -10.77
N THR A 278 13.83 -18.29 -10.77
CA THR A 278 13.18 -18.98 -9.64
C THR A 278 12.39 -20.19 -10.11
N ASP A 279 12.20 -21.15 -9.22
CA ASP A 279 11.30 -22.29 -9.39
C ASP A 279 9.91 -22.04 -8.79
N ALA A 280 9.68 -20.87 -8.17
CA ALA A 280 8.32 -20.41 -7.86
C ALA A 280 7.52 -20.32 -9.17
N ALA A 281 6.30 -20.85 -9.20
CA ALA A 281 5.50 -20.89 -10.42
C ALA A 281 5.23 -19.47 -10.95
N ILE A 282 5.76 -19.14 -12.13
CA ILE A 282 5.53 -17.90 -12.88
C ILE A 282 4.75 -18.26 -14.15
N ASN A 283 3.58 -17.65 -14.34
CA ASN A 283 2.62 -17.97 -15.39
C ASN A 283 1.88 -16.70 -15.86
N PRO A 284 1.17 -16.74 -17.00
CA PRO A 284 0.24 -15.67 -17.37
C PRO A 284 -0.72 -15.38 -16.22
N GLY A 285 -0.77 -14.13 -15.77
CA GLY A 285 -1.53 -13.70 -14.59
C GLY A 285 -0.67 -13.16 -13.46
N ASN A 286 0.44 -13.80 -13.08
CA ASN A 286 1.35 -13.24 -12.05
C ASN A 286 2.52 -12.40 -12.63
N SER A 287 2.63 -12.33 -13.95
CA SER A 287 3.49 -11.35 -14.64
C SER A 287 3.12 -9.93 -14.22
N GLY A 288 4.14 -9.12 -13.97
CA GLY A 288 4.08 -7.77 -13.44
C GLY A 288 3.91 -7.73 -11.92
N GLY A 289 3.62 -8.87 -11.28
CA GLY A 289 3.54 -9.02 -9.84
C GLY A 289 4.90 -9.12 -9.15
N PRO A 290 4.93 -8.99 -7.81
CA PRO A 290 6.18 -9.05 -7.06
C PRO A 290 6.71 -10.47 -6.94
N LEU A 291 8.04 -10.61 -7.03
CA LEU A 291 8.81 -11.67 -6.39
C LEU A 291 9.34 -11.12 -5.07
N ALA A 292 9.09 -11.79 -3.95
CA ALA A 292 9.43 -11.31 -2.61
C ALA A 292 10.17 -12.34 -1.77
N ASN A 293 10.95 -11.86 -0.81
CA ASN A 293 11.63 -12.70 0.18
C ASN A 293 10.78 -12.91 1.45
N LEU A 294 11.21 -13.81 2.34
CA LEU A 294 10.50 -14.09 3.60
C LEU A 294 10.49 -12.93 4.61
N ASN A 295 11.20 -11.83 4.35
CA ASN A 295 11.08 -10.60 5.16
C ASN A 295 9.90 -9.73 4.72
N GLY A 296 9.17 -10.10 3.67
CA GLY A 296 8.09 -9.27 3.11
C GLY A 296 8.61 -8.14 2.23
N GLU A 297 9.80 -8.30 1.65
CA GLU A 297 10.42 -7.30 0.78
C GLU A 297 10.40 -7.78 -0.68
N VAL A 298 9.99 -6.91 -1.60
CA VAL A 298 9.98 -7.19 -3.04
C VAL A 298 11.41 -7.14 -3.56
N VAL A 299 11.87 -8.25 -4.13
CA VAL A 299 13.23 -8.43 -4.68
C VAL A 299 13.23 -8.50 -6.21
N GLY A 300 12.07 -8.62 -6.85
CA GLY A 300 11.96 -8.50 -8.31
C GLY A 300 10.52 -8.36 -8.81
N VAL A 301 10.39 -8.18 -10.13
CA VAL A 301 9.11 -8.11 -10.86
C VAL A 301 9.02 -9.31 -11.80
N ASN A 302 8.02 -10.16 -11.61
CA ASN A 302 7.83 -11.37 -12.43
C ASN A 302 7.56 -10.97 -13.88
N VAL A 303 8.22 -11.62 -14.84
CA VAL A 303 8.16 -11.18 -16.24
C VAL A 303 7.96 -12.31 -17.24
N ALA A 304 8.64 -13.44 -17.05
CA ALA A 304 8.69 -14.48 -18.06
C ALA A 304 8.85 -15.87 -17.42
N TYR A 305 8.62 -16.89 -18.23
CA TYR A 305 8.85 -18.28 -17.87
C TYR A 305 9.25 -19.06 -19.12
N ASN A 306 9.92 -20.19 -18.94
CA ASN A 306 10.23 -21.09 -20.03
C ASN A 306 9.01 -21.95 -20.37
N ARG A 307 8.44 -21.80 -21.57
CA ARG A 307 7.27 -22.59 -21.99
C ARG A 307 7.55 -24.07 -22.21
N ASN A 308 8.82 -24.44 -22.38
CA ASN A 308 9.26 -25.81 -22.68
C ASN A 308 9.87 -26.51 -21.45
N ALA A 309 9.80 -25.90 -20.27
CA ALA A 309 10.33 -26.46 -19.04
C ALA A 309 9.43 -26.09 -17.85
N GLU A 310 9.34 -26.97 -16.88
CA GLU A 310 8.59 -26.70 -15.65
C GLU A 310 9.49 -26.00 -14.64
N ASN A 311 8.87 -25.14 -13.81
CA ASN A 311 9.55 -24.48 -12.69
C ASN A 311 10.80 -23.68 -13.09
N ILE A 312 10.73 -23.02 -14.26
CA ILE A 312 11.73 -22.04 -14.71
C ILE A 312 11.02 -20.72 -14.98
N GLY A 313 10.91 -19.90 -13.92
CA GLY A 313 10.40 -18.54 -13.95
C GLY A 313 11.51 -17.50 -13.88
N PHE A 314 11.22 -16.29 -14.37
CA PHE A 314 12.15 -15.18 -14.41
C PHE A 314 11.52 -13.89 -13.88
N SER A 315 12.32 -13.13 -13.13
CA SER A 315 11.93 -11.82 -12.58
C SER A 315 13.03 -10.77 -12.80
N ILE A 316 12.62 -9.55 -13.14
CA ILE A 316 13.50 -8.38 -13.25
C ILE A 316 13.96 -7.99 -11.83
N PRO A 317 15.27 -7.83 -11.56
CA PRO A 317 15.75 -7.48 -10.22
C PRO A 317 15.21 -6.13 -9.74
N ILE A 318 14.79 -6.02 -8.48
CA ILE A 318 14.21 -4.77 -7.97
C ILE A 318 15.19 -3.60 -8.04
N ASN A 319 16.50 -3.85 -7.84
CA ASN A 319 17.50 -2.78 -7.92
C ASN A 319 17.63 -2.20 -9.33
N ALA A 320 17.34 -2.99 -10.38
CA ALA A 320 17.37 -2.51 -11.76
C ALA A 320 16.31 -1.44 -12.03
N ILE A 321 15.21 -1.46 -11.28
CA ILE A 321 14.08 -0.53 -11.50
C ILE A 321 14.04 0.63 -10.49
N LYS A 322 14.86 0.60 -9.43
CA LYS A 322 14.82 1.61 -8.36
C LYS A 322 15.01 3.03 -8.87
N ALA A 323 15.95 3.25 -9.79
CA ALA A 323 16.19 4.57 -10.38
C ALA A 323 15.00 5.07 -11.21
N ILE A 324 14.35 4.16 -11.94
CA ILE A 324 13.16 4.44 -12.76
C ILE A 324 11.98 4.83 -11.86
N ILE A 325 11.78 4.10 -10.75
CA ILE A 325 10.59 4.29 -9.92
C ILE A 325 10.76 5.37 -8.84
N ALA A 326 11.99 5.83 -8.59
CA ALA A 326 12.31 6.81 -7.55
C ALA A 326 11.42 8.08 -7.57
N PRO A 327 11.06 8.68 -8.73
CA PRO A 327 10.17 9.83 -8.77
C PRO A 327 8.76 9.58 -8.21
N TYR A 328 8.34 8.31 -8.14
CA TYR A 328 6.99 7.87 -7.78
C TYR A 328 6.89 7.29 -6.35
N LEU A 329 8.01 7.19 -5.61
CA LEU A 329 8.04 6.68 -4.22
C LEU A 329 7.65 7.74 -3.16
N LYS A 330 7.13 8.89 -3.59
CA LYS A 330 6.71 9.99 -2.70
C LYS A 330 5.50 9.62 -1.86
#